data_AF-A0A7G2TG00-F1
#
_entry.id   AF-A0A7G2TG00-F1
#
_cell.length_a   1.000
_cell.length_b   1.000
_cell.length_c   1.000
_cell.angle_alpha   90.00
_cell.angle_beta   90.00
_cell.angle_gamma   90.00
#
_symmetry.space_group_name_H-M   'P 1'
#
loop_
_entity.id
_entity.type
_entity.pdbx_description
1 polymer ?
#
loop_
_entity_poly.entity_id
_entity_poly.type
_entity_poly.pdbx_seq_one_letter_code
_entity_poly.pdbx_strand_id
1 'polypeptide(L)'
;MKIRYLIILFGLLCILNACDKIENNTNDYTQYHSEIIAAETLISLEKYEEALMRYEKLFNQYDFIFLRDYKVAAQLSFLIGEKEKGLIYIKKGISNGWELGHLKEHTFLAKHLLASDWELIEEHYEHLHDQFLNSIDTTIRSSVHAMIEKDQKLAYKAYVIEDEKEQEKFISENFPEHSEKQLSDLIDIIERKGYPGEFLIGNDFWVSTILSHHNSQGVAYVREDTLFDFIKPKLMQFLKEGYISPYEIVSFPRLELLNFPKLV
;
A
#
# COMPACT_ATOMS: atom_id res chain seq x y z
N MET A 1 -19.27 -49.23 -32.40
CA MET A 1 -19.48 -47.79 -32.13
C MET A 1 -19.50 -47.44 -30.64
N LYS A 2 -20.16 -48.21 -29.75
CA LYS A 2 -20.31 -47.86 -28.31
C LYS A 2 -19.00 -47.68 -27.51
N ILE A 3 -17.94 -48.42 -27.83
CA ILE A 3 -16.65 -48.36 -27.11
C ILE A 3 -15.85 -47.08 -27.43
N ARG A 4 -15.95 -46.57 -28.67
CA ARG A 4 -15.25 -45.32 -29.06
C ARG A 4 -15.82 -44.10 -28.35
N TYR A 5 -17.14 -44.05 -28.16
CA TYR A 5 -17.78 -42.98 -27.39
C TYR A 5 -17.46 -43.07 -25.89
N LEU A 6 -17.26 -44.28 -25.34
CA LEU A 6 -16.89 -44.46 -23.94
C LEU A 6 -15.47 -43.94 -23.64
N ILE A 7 -14.52 -44.15 -24.57
CA ILE A 7 -13.14 -43.64 -24.45
C ILE A 7 -13.10 -42.11 -24.58
N ILE A 8 -13.90 -41.53 -25.49
CA ILE A 8 -14.01 -40.08 -25.64
C ILE A 8 -14.66 -39.44 -24.39
N LEU A 9 -15.67 -40.10 -23.81
CA LEU A 9 -16.33 -39.63 -22.58
C LEU A 9 -15.39 -39.70 -21.37
N PHE A 10 -14.55 -40.74 -21.27
CA PHE A 10 -13.55 -40.85 -20.21
C PHE A 10 -12.41 -39.84 -20.38
N GLY A 11 -12.00 -39.57 -21.63
CA GLY A 11 -11.03 -38.51 -21.95
C GLY A 11 -11.54 -37.10 -21.61
N LEU A 12 -12.82 -36.80 -21.85
CA LEU A 12 -13.43 -35.53 -21.45
C LEU A 12 -13.56 -35.38 -19.93
N LEU A 13 -13.81 -36.47 -19.20
CA LEU A 13 -13.95 -36.46 -17.74
C LEU A 13 -12.62 -36.23 -17.02
N CYS A 14 -11.49 -36.62 -17.62
CA CYS A 14 -10.15 -36.33 -17.10
C CYS A 14 -9.75 -34.85 -17.30
N ILE A 15 -10.24 -34.19 -18.35
CA ILE A 15 -9.94 -32.78 -18.62
C ILE A 15 -10.72 -31.86 -17.67
N LEU A 16 -11.91 -32.28 -17.20
CA LEU A 16 -12.72 -31.50 -16.27
C LEU A 16 -12.24 -31.56 -14.81
N ASN A 17 -11.35 -32.48 -14.45
CA ASN A 17 -10.78 -32.60 -13.11
C ASN A 17 -9.34 -32.05 -13.00
N ALA A 18 -8.78 -31.51 -14.08
CA ALA A 18 -7.49 -30.82 -14.08
C ALA A 18 -7.64 -29.29 -13.96
N CYS A 19 -8.76 -28.83 -13.42
CA CYS A 19 -8.81 -27.50 -12.84
C CYS A 19 -8.31 -27.65 -11.41
N ASP A 20 -6.99 -27.70 -11.25
CA ASP A 20 -6.38 -27.41 -9.96
C ASP A 20 -7.04 -26.11 -9.50
N LYS A 21 -7.75 -26.16 -8.35
CA LYS A 21 -7.98 -24.94 -7.59
C LYS A 21 -6.60 -24.34 -7.44
N ILE A 22 -6.35 -23.21 -8.10
CA ILE A 22 -5.33 -22.29 -7.64
C ILE A 22 -5.83 -21.93 -6.24
N GLU A 23 -5.34 -22.68 -5.27
CA GLU A 23 -5.34 -22.27 -3.88
C GLU A 23 -4.52 -20.99 -3.93
N ASN A 24 -5.20 -19.85 -4.04
CA ASN A 24 -4.62 -18.57 -3.71
C ASN A 24 -4.22 -18.72 -2.24
N ASN A 25 -3.04 -19.30 -2.00
CA ASN A 25 -2.25 -19.04 -0.82
C ASN A 25 -1.91 -17.56 -0.92
N THR A 26 -2.89 -16.69 -0.65
CA THR A 26 -2.61 -15.37 -0.14
C THR A 26 -1.81 -15.64 1.12
N ASN A 27 -0.48 -15.64 0.98
CA ASN A 27 0.42 -15.81 2.11
C ASN A 27 -0.06 -14.82 3.17
N ASP A 28 -0.26 -15.29 4.40
CA ASP A 28 -0.62 -14.39 5.49
C ASP A 28 0.50 -13.35 5.64
N TYR A 29 0.22 -12.11 5.20
CA TYR A 29 1.16 -11.00 5.23
C TYR A 29 1.46 -10.56 6.67
N THR A 30 0.79 -11.12 7.69
CA THR A 30 1.24 -10.98 9.08
C THR A 30 2.69 -11.45 9.24
N GLN A 31 3.08 -12.55 8.58
CA GLN A 31 4.47 -13.01 8.61
C GLN A 31 5.39 -12.08 7.82
N TYR A 32 4.94 -11.55 6.67
CA TYR A 32 5.67 -10.53 5.92
C TYR A 32 6.02 -9.35 6.82
N HIS A 33 5.01 -8.74 7.45
CA HIS A 33 5.19 -7.57 8.30
C HIS A 33 6.07 -7.87 9.53
N SER A 34 5.93 -9.06 10.12
CA SER A 34 6.80 -9.49 11.23
C SER A 34 8.27 -9.60 10.82
N GLU A 35 8.56 -10.13 9.63
CA GLU A 35 9.94 -10.22 9.13
C GLU A 35 10.50 -8.84 8.72
N ILE A 36 9.67 -7.92 8.23
CA ILE A 36 10.07 -6.52 8.03
C ILE A 36 10.49 -5.88 9.35
N ILE A 37 9.69 -6.02 10.42
CA ILE A 37 10.05 -5.52 11.75
C ILE A 37 11.36 -6.14 12.25
N ALA A 38 11.56 -7.44 12.02
CA ALA A 38 12.80 -8.11 12.36
C ALA A 38 14.01 -7.57 11.57
N ALA A 39 13.83 -7.28 10.28
CA ALA A 39 14.85 -6.64 9.45
C ALA A 39 15.16 -5.22 9.94
N GLU A 40 14.15 -4.41 10.25
CA GLU A 40 14.32 -3.06 10.80
C GLU A 40 15.02 -3.05 12.16
N THR A 41 14.73 -4.05 13.00
CA THR A 41 15.46 -4.26 14.25
C THR A 41 16.95 -4.49 13.97
N LEU A 42 17.30 -5.32 12.98
CA LEU A 42 18.69 -5.50 12.57
C LEU A 42 19.33 -4.21 12.06
N ILE A 43 18.60 -3.37 11.31
CA ILE A 43 19.07 -2.05 10.87
C ILE A 43 19.41 -1.17 12.07
N SER A 44 18.54 -1.12 13.08
CA SER A 44 18.77 -0.32 14.31
C SER A 44 19.97 -0.82 15.13
N LEU A 45 20.38 -2.06 14.93
CA LEU A 45 21.56 -2.68 15.53
C LEU A 45 22.79 -2.62 14.62
N GLU A 46 22.72 -1.85 13.51
CA GLU A 46 23.77 -1.70 12.50
C GLU A 46 24.20 -3.02 11.82
N LYS A 47 23.35 -4.05 11.86
CA LYS A 47 23.57 -5.35 11.23
C LYS A 47 23.03 -5.34 9.80
N TYR A 48 23.63 -4.51 8.95
CA TYR A 48 23.09 -4.19 7.62
C TYR A 48 23.06 -5.38 6.65
N GLU A 49 24.10 -6.23 6.66
CA GLU A 49 24.14 -7.45 5.84
C GLU A 49 23.05 -8.44 6.27
N GLU A 50 22.86 -8.63 7.58
CA GLU A 50 21.81 -9.49 8.12
C GLU A 50 20.42 -8.97 7.76
N ALA A 51 20.22 -7.65 7.86
CA ALA A 51 18.98 -6.99 7.45
C ALA A 51 18.70 -7.20 5.95
N LEU A 52 19.70 -6.99 5.08
CA LEU A 52 19.52 -7.17 3.64
C LEU A 52 19.18 -8.63 3.28
N MET A 53 19.82 -9.61 3.92
CA MET A 53 19.50 -11.03 3.72
C MET A 53 18.03 -11.36 4.08
N ARG A 54 17.47 -10.68 5.09
CA ARG A 54 16.04 -10.84 5.45
C ARG A 54 15.12 -10.29 4.35
N TYR A 55 15.40 -9.08 3.86
CA TYR A 55 14.66 -8.51 2.72
C TYR A 55 14.75 -9.41 1.49
N GLU A 56 15.95 -9.89 1.15
CA GLU A 56 16.18 -10.80 0.02
C GLU A 56 15.34 -12.07 0.13
N LYS A 57 15.28 -12.67 1.32
CA LYS A 57 14.45 -13.85 1.56
C LYS A 57 12.97 -13.53 1.34
N LEU A 58 12.47 -12.42 1.89
CA LEU A 58 11.09 -11.99 1.73
C LEU A 58 10.72 -11.74 0.26
N PHE A 59 11.58 -11.07 -0.49
CA PHE A 59 11.32 -10.71 -1.88
C PHE A 59 11.27 -11.93 -2.82
N ASN A 60 11.73 -13.09 -2.36
CA ASN A 60 11.61 -14.36 -3.08
C ASN A 60 10.40 -15.20 -2.63
N GLN A 61 9.69 -14.79 -1.58
CA GLN A 61 8.58 -15.54 -0.97
C GLN A 61 7.21 -14.91 -1.22
N TYR A 62 7.16 -13.61 -1.53
CA TYR A 62 5.92 -12.86 -1.70
C TYR A 62 5.86 -12.21 -3.08
N ASP A 63 4.67 -12.26 -3.69
CA ASP A 63 4.43 -11.72 -5.03
C ASP A 63 4.40 -10.19 -5.01
N PHE A 64 3.71 -9.62 -4.01
CA PHE A 64 3.67 -8.18 -3.80
C PHE A 64 4.62 -7.77 -2.68
N ILE A 65 5.44 -6.75 -2.98
CA ILE A 65 6.42 -6.14 -2.09
C ILE A 65 6.15 -4.65 -2.07
N PHE A 66 6.01 -4.07 -0.88
CA PHE A 66 5.78 -2.63 -0.75
C PHE A 66 7.02 -1.84 -1.21
N LEU A 67 6.79 -0.73 -1.90
CA LEU A 67 7.80 0.15 -2.49
C LEU A 67 8.81 0.59 -1.43
N ARG A 68 8.34 0.90 -0.22
CA ARG A 68 9.21 1.26 0.91
C ARG A 68 10.30 0.21 1.14
N ASP A 69 9.98 -1.06 1.02
CA ASP A 69 10.90 -2.15 1.34
C ASP A 69 11.98 -2.28 0.25
N TYR A 70 11.64 -2.03 -1.02
CA TYR A 70 12.65 -1.86 -2.08
C TYR A 70 13.56 -0.65 -1.84
N LYS A 71 13.01 0.47 -1.38
CA LYS A 71 13.80 1.67 -1.03
C LYS A 71 14.80 1.36 0.08
N VAL A 72 14.40 0.61 1.10
CA VAL A 72 15.27 0.21 2.21
C VAL A 72 16.34 -0.78 1.72
N ALA A 73 15.97 -1.81 0.96
CA ALA A 73 16.92 -2.79 0.43
C ALA A 73 17.97 -2.15 -0.50
N ALA A 74 17.57 -1.16 -1.31
CA ALA A 74 18.49 -0.35 -2.10
C ALA A 74 19.51 0.36 -1.22
N GLN A 75 19.06 1.10 -0.20
CA GLN A 75 19.94 1.83 0.72
C GLN A 75 20.90 0.89 1.45
N LEU A 76 20.41 -0.23 1.97
CA LEU A 76 21.24 -1.25 2.64
C LEU A 76 22.33 -1.79 1.70
N SER A 77 21.97 -2.08 0.46
CA SER A 77 22.93 -2.58 -0.54
C SER A 77 24.07 -1.58 -0.78
N PHE A 78 23.75 -0.28 -0.90
CA PHE A 78 24.78 0.76 -1.03
C PHE A 78 25.62 0.93 0.25
N LEU A 79 25.01 0.82 1.44
CA LEU A 79 25.72 0.92 2.73
C LEU A 79 26.80 -0.15 2.89
N ILE A 80 26.53 -1.38 2.44
CA ILE A 80 27.46 -2.51 2.56
C ILE A 80 28.39 -2.69 1.34
N GLY A 81 28.34 -1.77 0.37
CA GLY A 81 29.17 -1.81 -0.84
C GLY A 81 28.68 -2.73 -1.96
N GLU A 82 27.49 -3.32 -1.82
CA GLU A 82 26.84 -4.19 -2.82
C GLU A 82 26.07 -3.37 -3.87
N LYS A 83 26.78 -2.48 -4.57
CA LYS A 83 26.20 -1.51 -5.51
C LYS A 83 25.26 -2.14 -6.55
N GLU A 84 25.64 -3.25 -7.17
CA GLU A 84 24.84 -3.90 -8.22
C GLU A 84 23.48 -4.37 -7.68
N LYS A 85 23.44 -4.89 -6.45
CA LYS A 85 22.18 -5.22 -5.78
C LYS A 85 21.34 -3.97 -5.54
N GLY A 86 21.97 -2.88 -5.12
CA GLY A 86 21.32 -1.58 -4.95
C GLY A 86 20.63 -1.11 -6.22
N LEU A 87 21.30 -1.20 -7.37
CA LEU A 87 20.73 -0.87 -8.68
C LEU A 87 19.56 -1.78 -9.07
N ILE A 88 19.63 -3.08 -8.76
CA ILE A 88 18.51 -4.00 -8.96
C ILE A 88 17.29 -3.58 -8.14
N TYR A 89 17.47 -3.22 -6.87
CA TYR A 89 16.35 -2.78 -6.02
C TYR A 89 15.79 -1.43 -6.43
N ILE A 90 16.61 -0.52 -6.95
CA ILE A 90 16.12 0.72 -7.57
C ILE A 90 15.20 0.39 -8.75
N LYS A 91 15.61 -0.50 -9.67
CA LYS A 91 14.79 -0.89 -10.83
C LYS A 91 13.47 -1.55 -10.40
N LYS A 92 13.52 -2.44 -9.40
CA LYS A 92 12.31 -3.04 -8.80
C LYS A 92 11.41 -1.98 -8.15
N GLY A 93 11.99 -1.01 -7.45
CA GLY A 93 11.25 0.11 -6.87
C GLY A 93 10.57 0.97 -7.94
N ILE A 94 11.23 1.30 -9.05
CA ILE A 94 10.60 2.04 -10.16
C ILE A 94 9.41 1.26 -10.73
N SER A 95 9.56 -0.06 -10.88
CA SER A 95 8.49 -0.98 -11.30
C SER A 95 7.34 -1.10 -10.28
N ASN A 96 7.52 -0.55 -9.07
CA ASN A 96 6.52 -0.46 -8.00
C ASN A 96 6.19 1.01 -7.67
N GLY A 97 6.44 1.94 -8.60
CA GLY A 97 6.00 3.34 -8.46
C GLY A 97 7.01 4.30 -7.85
N TRP A 98 8.31 3.94 -7.76
CA TRP A 98 9.34 4.92 -7.43
C TRP A 98 9.54 5.91 -8.58
N GLU A 99 9.01 7.11 -8.42
CA GLU A 99 9.21 8.20 -9.38
C GLU A 99 10.67 8.66 -9.43
N LEU A 100 11.16 8.96 -10.64
CA LEU A 100 12.54 9.39 -10.87
C LEU A 100 12.90 10.67 -10.11
N GLY A 101 11.95 11.61 -10.01
CA GLY A 101 12.12 12.85 -9.24
C GLY A 101 12.43 12.56 -7.77
N HIS A 102 11.62 11.72 -7.12
CA HIS A 102 11.82 11.31 -5.74
C HIS A 102 13.13 10.53 -5.53
N LEU A 103 13.55 9.72 -6.51
CA LEU A 103 14.85 9.04 -6.45
C LEU A 103 16.02 10.03 -6.50
N LYS A 104 15.94 11.06 -7.35
CA LYS A 104 16.96 12.13 -7.46
C LYS A 104 17.04 12.98 -6.19
N GLU A 105 15.92 13.18 -5.50
CA GLU A 105 15.84 13.91 -4.23
C GLU A 105 16.30 13.06 -3.03
N HIS A 106 16.41 11.74 -3.19
CA HIS A 106 16.82 10.85 -2.11
C HIS A 106 18.29 11.04 -1.75
N THR A 107 18.55 11.93 -0.80
CA THR A 107 19.90 12.43 -0.45
C THR A 107 20.98 11.38 -0.24
N PHE A 108 20.65 10.22 0.37
CA PHE A 108 21.61 9.12 0.53
C PHE A 108 21.99 8.50 -0.82
N LEU A 109 21.03 7.93 -1.54
CA LEU A 109 21.27 7.26 -2.82
C LEU A 109 21.87 8.20 -3.86
N ALA A 110 21.39 9.45 -3.93
CA ALA A 110 21.89 10.42 -4.89
C ALA A 110 23.39 10.74 -4.72
N LYS A 111 23.94 10.60 -3.51
CA LYS A 111 25.38 10.75 -3.23
C LYS A 111 26.21 9.52 -3.59
N HIS A 112 25.60 8.34 -3.64
CA HIS A 112 26.29 7.07 -3.88
C HIS A 112 26.18 6.59 -5.34
N LEU A 113 25.23 7.13 -6.10
CA LEU A 113 25.08 6.88 -7.53
C LEU A 113 26.06 7.74 -8.34
N LEU A 114 26.77 7.10 -9.27
CA LEU A 114 27.65 7.74 -10.24
C LEU A 114 26.86 8.22 -11.47
N ALA A 115 27.47 9.06 -12.30
CA ALA A 115 26.86 9.53 -13.54
C ALA A 115 26.40 8.36 -14.45
N SER A 116 27.22 7.32 -14.59
CA SER A 116 26.87 6.12 -15.36
C SER A 116 25.68 5.35 -14.80
N ASP A 117 25.46 5.41 -13.48
CA ASP A 117 24.32 4.74 -12.84
C ASP A 117 23.03 5.49 -13.14
N TRP A 118 23.10 6.82 -13.14
CA TRP A 118 21.99 7.68 -13.54
C TRP A 118 21.61 7.46 -15.00
N GLU A 119 22.59 7.43 -15.91
CA GLU A 119 22.34 7.11 -17.32
C GLU A 119 21.61 5.78 -17.48
N LEU A 120 22.05 4.74 -16.75
CA LEU A 120 21.40 3.43 -16.78
C LEU A 120 19.98 3.46 -16.22
N ILE A 121 19.75 4.18 -15.12
CA ILE A 121 18.42 4.31 -14.51
C ILE A 121 17.47 5.05 -15.45
N GLU A 122 17.92 6.16 -16.03
CA GLU A 122 17.14 7.00 -16.95
C GLU A 122 16.81 6.28 -18.25
N GLU A 123 17.75 5.50 -18.79
CA GLU A 123 17.53 4.66 -19.98
C GLU A 123 16.37 3.67 -19.78
N HIS A 124 16.23 3.09 -18.59
CA HIS A 124 15.23 2.07 -18.29
C HIS A 124 13.95 2.64 -17.66
N TYR A 125 13.93 3.92 -17.29
CA TYR A 125 12.89 4.48 -16.44
C TYR A 125 11.50 4.35 -17.06
N GLU A 126 11.31 4.80 -18.30
CA GLU A 126 10.01 4.77 -18.98
C GLU A 126 9.43 3.36 -19.03
N HIS A 127 10.25 2.36 -19.40
CA HIS A 127 9.80 0.97 -19.46
C HIS A 127 9.39 0.41 -18.10
N LEU A 128 10.18 0.67 -17.05
CA LEU A 128 9.87 0.20 -15.70
C LEU A 128 8.66 0.93 -15.11
N HIS A 129 8.52 2.23 -15.41
CA HIS A 129 7.36 3.01 -14.97
C HIS A 129 6.08 2.56 -15.68
N ASP A 130 6.15 2.21 -16.97
CA ASP A 130 5.04 1.60 -17.69
C ASP A 130 4.62 0.27 -17.06
N GLN A 131 5.56 -0.55 -16.56
CA GLN A 131 5.21 -1.77 -15.81
C GLN A 131 4.39 -1.46 -14.56
N PHE A 132 4.77 -0.41 -13.83
CA PHE A 132 3.98 0.06 -12.68
C PHE A 132 2.59 0.59 -13.09
N LEU A 133 2.50 1.42 -14.12
CA LEU A 133 1.21 1.95 -14.57
C LEU A 133 0.26 0.84 -15.05
N ASN A 134 0.80 -0.23 -15.62
CA ASN A 134 0.03 -1.40 -16.05
C ASN A 134 -0.33 -2.35 -14.90
N SER A 135 0.32 -2.26 -13.74
CA SER A 135 0.02 -3.12 -12.59
C SER A 135 -1.12 -2.59 -11.72
N ILE A 136 -1.44 -1.29 -11.82
CA ILE A 136 -2.44 -0.62 -10.98
C ILE A 136 -3.76 -0.32 -11.73
N ASP A 137 -4.86 -0.18 -10.99
CA ASP A 137 -6.14 0.30 -11.53
C ASP A 137 -6.13 1.84 -11.57
N THR A 138 -5.68 2.40 -12.70
CA THR A 138 -5.60 3.86 -12.90
C THR A 138 -6.96 4.56 -12.81
N THR A 139 -8.07 3.87 -13.10
CA THR A 139 -9.42 4.45 -12.98
C THR A 139 -9.80 4.62 -11.51
N ILE A 140 -9.54 3.62 -10.68
CA ILE A 140 -9.75 3.72 -9.23
C ILE A 140 -8.75 4.70 -8.61
N ARG A 141 -7.49 4.70 -9.05
CA ARG A 141 -6.49 5.70 -8.63
C ARG A 141 -7.00 7.13 -8.85
N SER A 142 -7.48 7.45 -10.05
CA SER A 142 -8.03 8.79 -10.34
C SER A 142 -9.27 9.11 -9.50
N SER A 143 -10.12 8.11 -9.23
CA SER A 143 -11.31 8.29 -8.40
C SER A 143 -10.95 8.63 -6.95
N VAL A 144 -10.01 7.88 -6.35
CA VAL A 144 -9.52 8.13 -4.97
C VAL A 144 -8.72 9.43 -4.90
N HIS A 145 -7.94 9.77 -5.92
CA HIS A 145 -7.26 11.07 -5.98
C HIS A 145 -8.27 12.24 -5.96
N ALA A 146 -9.35 12.16 -6.75
CA ALA A 146 -10.39 13.18 -6.75
C ALA A 146 -11.14 13.28 -5.41
N MET A 147 -11.21 12.19 -4.63
CA MET A 147 -11.72 12.21 -3.25
C MET A 147 -10.81 13.06 -2.36
N ILE A 148 -9.49 12.86 -2.44
CA ILE A 148 -8.49 13.66 -1.70
C ILE A 148 -8.51 15.13 -2.11
N GLU A 149 -8.59 15.44 -3.40
CA GLU A 149 -8.66 16.83 -3.85
C GLU A 149 -9.86 17.58 -3.26
N LYS A 150 -11.02 16.91 -3.14
CA LYS A 150 -12.21 17.50 -2.52
C LYS A 150 -11.99 17.74 -1.02
N ASP A 151 -11.41 16.76 -0.34
CA ASP A 151 -11.11 16.81 1.08
C ASP A 151 -10.10 17.93 1.41
N GLN A 152 -8.98 18.00 0.67
CA GLN A 152 -7.99 19.07 0.81
C GLN A 152 -8.58 20.45 0.49
N LYS A 153 -9.47 20.56 -0.51
CA LYS A 153 -10.14 21.82 -0.81
C LYS A 153 -11.07 22.28 0.31
N LEU A 154 -11.72 21.35 1.02
CA LEU A 154 -12.52 21.67 2.20
C LEU A 154 -11.64 22.07 3.38
N ALA A 155 -10.55 21.33 3.62
CA ALA A 155 -9.55 21.65 4.65
C ALA A 155 -8.94 23.04 4.44
N TYR A 156 -8.58 23.39 3.21
CA TYR A 156 -8.04 24.72 2.88
C TYR A 156 -9.05 25.84 3.18
N LYS A 157 -10.34 25.64 2.89
CA LYS A 157 -11.38 26.63 3.23
C LYS A 157 -11.47 26.87 4.74
N ALA A 158 -11.34 25.83 5.55
CA ALA A 158 -11.31 25.98 7.00
C ALA A 158 -10.03 26.70 7.47
N TYR A 159 -8.87 26.34 6.89
CA TYR A 159 -7.57 26.89 7.23
C TYR A 159 -7.46 28.41 7.04
N VAL A 160 -8.11 28.96 6.01
CA VAL A 160 -8.06 30.42 5.72
C VAL A 160 -9.01 31.25 6.59
N ILE A 161 -9.81 30.64 7.46
CA ILE A 161 -10.67 31.36 8.41
C ILE A 161 -9.82 31.72 9.64
N GLU A 162 -9.62 33.02 9.87
CA GLU A 162 -8.77 33.52 10.96
C GLU A 162 -9.46 33.49 12.33
N ASP A 163 -10.79 33.67 12.38
CA ASP A 163 -11.56 33.62 13.63
C ASP A 163 -11.84 32.17 14.03
N GLU A 164 -11.40 31.81 15.23
CA GLU A 164 -11.49 30.44 15.76
C GLU A 164 -12.94 29.93 15.86
N LYS A 165 -13.90 30.80 16.23
CA LYS A 165 -15.31 30.40 16.37
C LYS A 165 -15.97 30.22 15.01
N GLU A 166 -15.66 31.09 14.05
CA GLU A 166 -16.11 30.94 12.67
C GLU A 166 -15.52 29.69 12.02
N GLN A 167 -14.24 29.38 12.31
CA GLN A 167 -13.59 28.17 11.84
C GLN A 167 -14.23 26.91 12.44
N GLU A 168 -14.45 26.87 13.76
CA GLU A 168 -15.10 25.75 14.44
C GLU A 168 -16.53 25.53 13.92
N LYS A 169 -17.28 26.61 13.74
CA LYS A 169 -18.61 26.56 13.13
C LYS A 169 -18.55 26.01 11.70
N PHE A 170 -17.64 26.51 10.87
CA PHE A 170 -17.47 26.00 9.51
C PHE A 170 -17.15 24.50 9.49
N ILE A 171 -16.21 24.06 10.34
CA ILE A 171 -15.83 22.65 10.45
C ILE A 171 -17.03 21.80 10.83
N SER A 172 -17.72 22.15 11.92
CA SER A 172 -18.87 21.38 12.42
C SER A 172 -20.05 21.32 11.44
N GLU A 173 -20.25 22.35 10.63
CA GLU A 173 -21.33 22.39 9.63
C GLU A 173 -20.99 21.64 8.32
N ASN A 174 -19.72 21.57 7.92
CA ASN A 174 -19.34 21.10 6.58
C ASN A 174 -18.57 19.76 6.54
N PHE A 175 -17.82 19.42 7.60
CA PHE A 175 -16.97 18.22 7.59
C PHE A 175 -17.74 16.91 7.80
N PRO A 176 -18.77 16.82 8.67
CA PRO A 176 -19.47 15.56 8.91
C PRO A 176 -20.08 14.96 7.64
N GLU A 177 -20.93 15.71 6.92
CA GLU A 177 -21.58 15.23 5.69
C GLU A 177 -20.54 14.87 4.61
N HIS A 178 -19.50 15.70 4.47
CA HIS A 178 -18.40 15.44 3.54
C HIS A 178 -17.72 14.11 3.87
N SER A 179 -17.37 13.90 5.14
CA SER A 179 -16.65 12.75 5.61
C SER A 179 -17.45 11.45 5.47
N GLU A 180 -18.74 11.46 5.79
CA GLU A 180 -19.65 10.32 5.60
C GLU A 180 -19.75 9.93 4.13
N LYS A 181 -19.88 10.93 3.25
CA LYS A 181 -19.91 10.68 1.81
C LYS A 181 -18.61 10.05 1.32
N GLN A 182 -17.46 10.57 1.75
CA GLN A 182 -16.15 10.01 1.37
C GLN A 182 -15.98 8.58 1.86
N LEU A 183 -16.38 8.29 3.11
CA LEU A 183 -16.30 6.94 3.66
C LEU A 183 -17.27 5.97 2.96
N SER A 184 -18.48 6.42 2.63
CA SER A 184 -19.42 5.62 1.84
C SER A 184 -18.88 5.31 0.44
N ASP A 185 -18.37 6.34 -0.26
CA ASP A 185 -17.78 6.17 -1.60
C ASP A 185 -16.55 5.21 -1.54
N LEU A 186 -15.76 5.28 -0.46
CA LEU A 186 -14.63 4.37 -0.21
C LEU A 186 -15.10 2.94 0.07
N ILE A 187 -16.15 2.74 0.88
CA ILE A 187 -16.75 1.43 1.14
C ILE A 187 -17.21 0.80 -0.17
N ASP A 188 -17.89 1.56 -1.03
CA ASP A 188 -18.33 1.08 -2.35
C ASP A 188 -17.15 0.67 -3.26
N ILE A 189 -16.01 1.36 -3.18
CA ILE A 189 -14.79 0.95 -3.89
C ILE A 189 -14.26 -0.36 -3.30
N ILE A 190 -14.14 -0.43 -1.98
CA ILE A 190 -13.65 -1.61 -1.25
C ILE A 190 -14.47 -2.85 -1.58
N GLU A 191 -15.80 -2.75 -1.60
CA GLU A 191 -16.67 -3.88 -1.88
C GLU A 191 -16.59 -4.37 -3.33
N ARG A 192 -16.29 -3.47 -4.28
CA ARG A 192 -16.21 -3.82 -5.71
C ARG A 192 -14.83 -4.24 -6.17
N LYS A 193 -13.77 -3.69 -5.57
CA LYS A 193 -12.40 -3.74 -6.09
C LYS A 193 -11.34 -4.14 -5.06
N GLY A 194 -11.69 -4.18 -3.77
CA GLY A 194 -10.72 -4.34 -2.68
C GLY A 194 -10.16 -3.01 -2.18
N TYR A 195 -9.27 -3.06 -1.19
CA TYR A 195 -8.69 -1.86 -0.59
C TYR A 195 -7.83 -1.07 -1.60
N PRO A 196 -8.12 0.21 -1.84
CA PRO A 196 -7.35 1.04 -2.78
C PRO A 196 -6.05 1.57 -2.15
N GLY A 197 -5.19 0.65 -1.73
CA GLY A 197 -3.86 0.93 -1.20
C GLY A 197 -2.76 0.80 -2.25
N GLU A 198 -1.52 0.60 -1.79
CA GLU A 198 -0.35 0.56 -2.67
C GLU A 198 -0.47 -0.52 -3.76
N PHE A 199 -0.97 -1.71 -3.39
CA PHE A 199 -1.19 -2.80 -4.34
C PHE A 199 -2.12 -2.41 -5.50
N LEU A 200 -3.28 -1.81 -5.19
CA LEU A 200 -4.33 -1.59 -6.21
C LEU A 200 -4.13 -0.30 -6.98
N ILE A 201 -3.71 0.77 -6.31
CA ILE A 201 -3.64 2.11 -6.92
C ILE A 201 -2.23 2.71 -6.88
N GLY A 202 -1.23 2.05 -6.30
CA GLY A 202 0.14 2.57 -6.20
C GLY A 202 0.25 3.78 -5.27
N ASN A 203 -0.57 3.83 -4.22
CA ASN A 203 -0.53 4.87 -3.19
C ASN A 203 -0.96 4.29 -1.83
N ASP A 204 -0.17 4.55 -0.79
CA ASP A 204 -0.35 4.03 0.57
C ASP A 204 -0.92 5.07 1.55
N PHE A 205 -1.20 6.31 1.12
CA PHE A 205 -1.55 7.39 2.06
C PHE A 205 -2.89 8.08 1.81
N TRP A 206 -3.47 8.00 0.61
CA TRP A 206 -4.75 8.65 0.32
C TRP A 206 -5.89 8.05 1.15
N VAL A 207 -6.03 6.72 1.12
CA VAL A 207 -7.10 6.07 1.87
C VAL A 207 -6.92 6.28 3.37
N SER A 208 -5.69 6.21 3.87
CA SER A 208 -5.43 6.48 5.29
C SER A 208 -5.74 7.94 5.67
N THR A 209 -5.50 8.90 4.78
CA THR A 209 -5.93 10.30 5.00
C THR A 209 -7.45 10.43 5.14
N ILE A 210 -8.21 9.83 4.22
CA ILE A 210 -9.69 9.84 4.26
C ILE A 210 -10.20 9.22 5.57
N LEU A 211 -9.65 8.05 5.94
CA LEU A 211 -10.01 7.36 7.17
C LEU A 211 -9.61 8.15 8.41
N SER A 212 -8.45 8.80 8.41
CA SER A 212 -7.98 9.62 9.54
C SER A 212 -8.89 10.83 9.75
N HIS A 213 -9.24 11.56 8.69
CA HIS A 213 -10.14 12.71 8.78
C HIS A 213 -11.56 12.35 9.22
N HIS A 214 -12.04 11.15 8.86
CA HIS A 214 -13.30 10.63 9.37
C HIS A 214 -13.22 10.31 10.87
N ASN A 215 -12.11 9.73 11.31
CA ASN A 215 -11.93 9.35 12.72
C ASN A 215 -11.53 10.52 13.63
N SER A 216 -11.08 11.64 13.08
CA SER A 216 -10.70 12.83 13.84
C SER A 216 -11.87 13.80 14.08
N GLN A 217 -13.10 13.40 13.77
CA GLN A 217 -14.30 14.18 14.09
C GLN A 217 -14.53 14.24 15.62
N GLY A 218 -15.35 15.17 16.08
CA GLY A 218 -15.59 15.39 17.51
C GLY A 218 -16.12 14.14 18.25
N VAL A 219 -15.86 14.04 19.56
CA VAL A 219 -16.21 12.86 20.39
C VAL A 219 -17.69 12.48 20.30
N ALA A 220 -18.59 13.45 20.18
CA ALA A 220 -20.02 13.19 20.03
C ALA A 220 -20.33 12.46 18.71
N TYR A 221 -19.74 12.91 17.60
CA TYR A 221 -19.87 12.29 16.29
C TYR A 221 -19.32 10.85 16.30
N VAL A 222 -18.10 10.67 16.81
CA VAL A 222 -17.42 9.37 16.84
C VAL A 222 -18.19 8.31 17.65
N ARG A 223 -19.01 8.72 18.63
CA ARG A 223 -19.87 7.79 19.41
C ARG A 223 -21.08 7.29 18.63
N GLU A 224 -21.53 8.04 17.63
CA GLU A 224 -22.72 7.74 16.83
C GLU A 224 -22.34 7.16 15.45
N ASP A 225 -21.08 7.31 15.04
CA ASP A 225 -20.53 6.74 13.81
C ASP A 225 -20.59 5.20 13.79
N THR A 226 -21.30 4.68 12.79
CA THR A 226 -21.45 3.24 12.52
C THR A 226 -20.64 2.77 11.32
N LEU A 227 -20.14 3.70 10.49
CA LEU A 227 -19.40 3.38 9.27
C LEU A 227 -18.00 2.86 9.60
N PHE A 228 -17.35 3.43 10.62
CA PHE A 228 -16.02 2.96 11.02
C PHE A 228 -16.05 1.55 11.64
N ASP A 229 -17.09 1.25 12.44
CA ASP A 229 -17.27 -0.09 13.00
C ASP A 229 -17.47 -1.15 11.90
N PHE A 230 -18.07 -0.75 10.77
CA PHE A 230 -18.22 -1.60 9.59
C PHE A 230 -16.90 -1.81 8.84
N ILE A 231 -16.10 -0.76 8.63
CA ILE A 231 -14.87 -0.85 7.83
C ILE A 231 -13.70 -1.49 8.59
N LYS A 232 -13.62 -1.29 9.92
CA LYS A 232 -12.53 -1.80 10.77
C LYS A 232 -12.21 -3.29 10.58
N PRO A 233 -13.17 -4.24 10.65
CA PRO A 233 -12.88 -5.65 10.43
C PRO A 233 -12.33 -5.94 9.03
N LYS A 234 -12.79 -5.20 8.01
CA LYS A 234 -12.26 -5.32 6.64
C LYS A 234 -10.81 -4.83 6.55
N LEU A 235 -10.48 -3.72 7.19
CA LEU A 235 -9.08 -3.23 7.24
C LEU A 235 -8.14 -4.25 7.88
N MET A 236 -8.58 -4.94 8.93
CA MET A 236 -7.78 -6.01 9.55
C MET A 236 -7.62 -7.23 8.66
N GLN A 237 -8.63 -7.56 7.87
CA GLN A 237 -8.53 -8.60 6.86
C GLN A 237 -7.54 -8.20 5.77
N PHE A 238 -7.65 -6.99 5.23
CA PHE A 238 -6.75 -6.49 4.18
C PHE A 238 -5.30 -6.36 4.62
N LEU A 239 -5.04 -6.07 5.90
CA LEU A 239 -3.70 -6.13 6.49
C LEU A 239 -3.12 -7.55 6.42
N LYS A 240 -3.90 -8.58 6.78
CA LYS A 240 -3.46 -9.98 6.71
C LYS A 240 -3.26 -10.47 5.29
N GLU A 241 -4.00 -9.90 4.35
CA GLU A 241 -3.93 -10.23 2.93
C GLU A 241 -2.85 -9.45 2.17
N GLY A 242 -2.19 -8.47 2.81
CA GLY A 242 -1.11 -7.69 2.21
C GLY A 242 -1.54 -6.51 1.36
N TYR A 243 -2.81 -6.11 1.46
CA TYR A 243 -3.34 -4.94 0.74
C TYR A 243 -3.08 -3.61 1.46
N ILE A 244 -2.74 -3.67 2.76
CA ILE A 244 -2.48 -2.49 3.60
C ILE A 244 -1.16 -2.68 4.32
N SER A 245 -0.30 -1.66 4.31
CA SER A 245 0.86 -1.65 5.17
C SER A 245 0.49 -1.25 6.60
N PRO A 246 1.09 -1.86 7.66
CA PRO A 246 0.88 -1.43 9.03
C PRO A 246 1.10 0.08 9.24
N TYR A 247 2.00 0.70 8.49
CA TYR A 247 2.28 2.14 8.57
C TYR A 247 1.08 3.00 8.15
N GLU A 248 0.21 2.52 7.26
CA GLU A 248 -1.01 3.25 6.87
C GLU A 248 -2.00 3.32 8.02
N ILE A 249 -2.05 2.25 8.83
CA ILE A 249 -3.02 2.05 9.90
C ILE A 249 -2.62 2.84 11.16
N VAL A 250 -1.32 2.96 11.46
CA VAL A 250 -0.82 3.70 12.64
C VAL A 250 -1.25 5.17 12.64
N SER A 251 -1.60 5.74 11.48
CA SER A 251 -2.10 7.10 11.33
C SER A 251 -3.53 7.35 11.86
N PHE A 252 -4.24 6.31 12.32
CA PHE A 252 -5.61 6.39 12.80
C PHE A 252 -5.66 6.68 14.32
N PRO A 253 -6.12 7.87 14.75
CA PRO A 253 -6.13 8.26 16.18
C PRO A 253 -6.99 7.35 17.07
N ARG A 254 -8.00 6.69 16.49
CA ARG A 254 -8.98 5.85 17.20
C ARG A 254 -8.46 4.44 17.54
N LEU A 255 -7.30 4.04 17.02
CA LEU A 255 -6.76 2.70 17.29
C LEU A 255 -6.19 2.56 18.69
N GLU A 256 -5.61 3.63 19.24
CA GLU A 256 -5.11 3.63 20.62
C GLU A 256 -6.23 3.47 21.65
N LEU A 257 -7.47 3.86 21.32
CA LEU A 257 -8.64 3.75 22.19
C LEU A 257 -9.30 2.35 22.17
N LEU A 258 -8.87 1.43 21.31
CA LEU A 258 -9.57 0.15 21.05
C LEU A 258 -8.71 -1.11 21.23
N ASN A 259 -7.64 -1.07 22.03
CA ASN A 259 -6.77 -2.22 22.32
C ASN A 259 -6.27 -2.94 21.07
N PHE A 260 -5.49 -2.24 20.25
CA PHE A 260 -4.67 -2.93 19.25
C PHE A 260 -3.71 -3.89 19.95
N PRO A 261 -3.57 -5.15 19.47
CA PRO A 261 -2.42 -5.94 19.89
C PRO A 261 -1.19 -5.13 19.51
N LYS A 262 -0.36 -4.82 20.51
CA LYS A 262 0.97 -4.28 20.25
C LYS A 262 1.64 -5.28 19.32
N LEU A 263 1.84 -4.91 18.06
CA LEU A 263 2.79 -5.58 17.19
C LEU A 263 4.14 -5.29 17.84
N VAL A 264 4.61 -6.26 18.63
CA VAL A 264 5.93 -6.28 19.27
C VAL A 264 6.95 -6.68 18.23
#